data_AF-A0A2L2LC27-F1
#
_entry.id   AF-A0A2L2LC27-F1
#
_cell.length_a   1.000
_cell.length_b   1.000
_cell.length_c   1.000
_cell.angle_alpha   90.00
_cell.angle_beta   90.00
_cell.angle_gamma   90.00
#
_symmetry.space_group_name_H-M   'P 1'
#
loop_
_entity.id
_entity.type
_entity.pdbx_description
1 polymer ?
#
loop_
_entity_poly.entity_id
_entity_poly.type
_entity_poly.pdbx_seq_one_letter_code
_entity_poly.pdbx_strand_id
1 'polypeptide(L)'
;MIFYSLELHGATSYGQGYVLPDGAIEMTEQEYIQALDHAKNAPAQPPSIPILYRVDLWSRLTEDEAEQVELAMASQSARVRNIFNSAASYRSDHELWSLLEETAVDLFGQDRAAEILAPSNV
;
A
#
# COMPACT_ATOMS: atom_id res chain seq x y z
N MET A 1 3.16 31.60 23.87
CA MET A 1 2.99 30.82 22.64
C MET A 1 3.54 29.45 22.93
N ILE A 2 2.73 28.41 22.72
CA ILE A 2 3.02 27.02 23.01
C ILE A 2 3.35 26.35 21.69
N PHE A 3 4.38 25.52 21.67
CA PHE A 3 4.70 24.64 20.56
C PHE A 3 4.31 23.22 20.95
N TYR A 4 3.75 22.45 20.02
CA TYR A 4 3.28 21.11 20.33
C TYR A 4 3.41 20.16 19.15
N SER A 5 3.54 18.86 19.44
CA SER A 5 3.30 17.79 18.48
C SER A 5 1.98 17.10 18.78
N LEU A 6 1.33 16.61 17.73
CA LEU A 6 0.07 15.88 17.80
C LEU A 6 0.09 14.72 16.80
N GLU A 7 -0.14 13.51 17.27
CA GLU A 7 -0.27 12.33 16.42
C GLU A 7 -1.67 12.28 15.79
N LEU A 8 -1.73 12.38 14.45
CA LEU A 8 -2.97 12.36 13.67
C LEU A 8 -2.89 11.25 12.63
N HIS A 9 -3.73 10.22 12.77
CA HIS A 9 -3.87 9.14 11.77
C HIS A 9 -2.53 8.49 11.36
N GLY A 10 -1.62 8.29 12.32
CA GLY A 10 -0.30 7.70 12.07
C GLY A 10 0.75 8.70 11.55
N ALA A 11 0.45 10.00 11.56
CA ALA A 11 1.40 11.05 11.19
C ALA A 11 1.55 12.09 12.32
N THR A 12 2.79 12.45 12.65
CA THR A 12 3.11 13.52 13.60
C THR A 12 2.89 14.89 12.95
N SER A 13 1.98 15.67 13.50
CA SER A 13 1.75 17.08 13.14
C SER A 13 2.41 18.01 14.15
N TYR A 14 3.04 19.08 13.69
CA TYR A 14 3.68 20.10 14.54
C TYR A 14 2.90 21.42 14.45
N GLY A 15 2.54 22.00 15.58
CA GLY A 15 1.72 23.21 15.66
C GLY A 15 2.23 24.25 16.66
N GLN A 16 1.74 25.47 16.51
CA GLN A 16 1.96 26.59 17.43
C GLN A 16 0.62 27.22 17.81
N GLY A 17 0.44 27.55 19.08
CA GLY A 17 -0.83 28.09 19.57
C GLY A 17 -0.74 28.74 20.95
N TYR A 18 -1.91 29.04 21.51
CA TYR A 18 -2.04 29.57 22.88
C TYR A 18 -2.68 28.56 23.85
N VAL A 19 -3.19 27.45 23.32
CA VAL A 19 -3.83 26.37 24.07
C VAL A 19 -3.26 25.06 23.52
N LEU A 20 -2.92 24.14 24.42
CA LEU A 20 -2.47 22.80 24.07
C LEU A 20 -3.69 21.95 23.65
N PRO A 21 -3.75 21.41 22.43
CA PRO A 21 -4.83 20.50 22.02
C PRO A 21 -4.82 19.21 22.84
N ASP A 22 -5.97 18.56 22.94
CA ASP A 22 -6.07 17.26 23.63
C ASP A 22 -5.24 16.19 22.90
N GLY A 23 -4.49 15.40 23.66
CA GLY A 23 -3.53 14.42 23.13
C GLY A 23 -2.24 15.01 22.52
N ALA A 24 -2.06 16.34 22.55
CA ALA A 24 -0.83 16.97 22.10
C ALA A 24 0.25 16.96 23.20
N ILE A 25 1.51 16.86 22.78
CA ILE A 25 2.67 16.94 23.67
C ILE A 25 3.27 18.33 23.50
N GLU A 26 3.35 19.08 24.60
CA GLU A 26 4.04 20.37 24.62
C GLU A 26 5.55 20.16 24.39
N MET A 27 6.14 21.07 23.62
CA MET A 27 7.55 21.09 23.30
C MET A 27 8.10 22.51 23.39
N THR A 28 9.41 22.62 23.54
CA THR A 28 10.11 23.90 23.47
C THR A 28 10.17 24.41 22.03
N GLU A 29 10.39 25.72 21.88
CA GLU A 29 10.63 26.33 20.56
C GLU A 29 11.82 25.67 19.83
N GLN A 30 12.87 25.32 20.56
CA GLN A 30 14.05 24.67 19.98
C GLN A 30 13.74 23.27 19.46
N GLU A 31 13.01 22.47 20.24
CA GLU A 31 12.57 21.13 19.82
C GLU A 31 11.64 21.20 18.62
N TYR A 32 10.73 22.18 18.59
CA TYR A 32 9.85 22.43 17.46
C TYR A 32 10.61 22.78 16.18
N ILE A 33 11.59 23.69 16.26
CA ILE A 33 12.41 24.08 15.10
C ILE A 33 13.25 22.89 14.61
N GLN A 34 13.84 22.12 15.52
CA GLN A 34 14.62 20.92 15.16
C GLN A 34 13.74 19.86 14.51
N ALA A 35 12.53 19.63 15.02
CA ALA A 35 11.59 18.67 14.46
C ALA A 35 11.11 19.09 13.07
N LEU A 36 10.84 20.38 12.86
CA LEU A 36 10.52 20.92 11.53
C LEU A 36 11.68 20.79 10.55
N ASP A 37 12.92 21.06 10.98
CA ASP A 37 14.09 20.91 10.13
C ASP A 37 14.31 19.44 9.76
N HIS A 38 14.19 18.54 10.74
CA HIS A 38 14.27 17.11 10.50
C HIS A 38 13.18 16.62 9.55
N ALA A 39 11.93 17.05 9.73
CA ALA A 39 10.81 16.68 8.86
C ALA A 39 11.00 17.20 7.42
N LYS A 40 11.56 18.40 7.26
CA LYS A 40 11.87 18.97 5.93
C LYS A 40 13.02 18.26 5.23
N ASN A 41 14.01 17.81 6.00
CA ASN A 41 15.23 17.18 5.49
C ASN A 41 15.17 15.64 5.52
N ALA A 42 14.06 15.06 5.99
CA ALA A 42 13.86 13.62 5.98
C ALA A 42 13.96 13.12 4.53
N PRO A 43 14.79 12.10 4.25
CA PRO A 43 14.85 11.53 2.92
C PRO A 43 13.45 11.00 2.58
N ALA A 44 12.92 11.40 1.43
CA ALA A 44 11.70 10.80 0.90
C ALA A 44 11.91 9.28 0.86
N GLN A 45 11.13 8.53 1.64
CA GLN A 45 11.17 7.08 1.52
C GLN A 45 10.85 6.74 0.07
N PRO A 46 11.67 5.92 -0.60
CA PRO A 46 11.34 5.48 -1.94
C PRO A 46 9.95 4.83 -1.87
N PRO A 47 9.06 5.09 -2.85
CA PRO A 47 7.76 4.45 -2.85
C PRO A 47 8.00 2.93 -2.78
N SER A 48 7.55 2.31 -1.69
CA SER A 48 7.53 0.85 -1.62
C SER A 48 6.65 0.40 -2.78
N ILE A 49 7.22 -0.33 -3.72
CA ILE A 49 6.48 -0.91 -4.84
C ILE A 49 5.97 -2.26 -4.33
N PRO A 50 4.67 -2.42 -3.98
CA PRO A 50 4.11 -3.73 -3.68
C PRO A 50 4.59 -4.79 -4.66
N ILE A 51 5.23 -5.82 -4.11
CA ILE A 51 5.60 -7.02 -4.85
C ILE A 51 4.70 -8.13 -4.32
N LEU A 52 3.92 -8.73 -5.20
CA LEU A 52 3.14 -9.93 -4.92
C LEU A 52 3.79 -11.10 -5.64
N TYR A 53 4.30 -12.07 -4.90
CA TYR A 53 4.78 -13.31 -5.51
C TYR A 53 3.61 -14.15 -6.01
N ARG A 54 3.81 -14.83 -7.14
CA ARG A 54 2.82 -15.75 -7.68
C ARG A 54 2.37 -16.78 -6.64
N VAL A 55 3.32 -17.33 -5.89
CA VAL A 55 3.02 -18.36 -4.89
C VAL A 55 2.05 -17.83 -3.83
N ASP A 56 2.25 -16.61 -3.35
CA ASP A 56 1.36 -16.00 -2.36
C ASP A 56 -0.01 -15.68 -2.95
N LEU A 57 -0.07 -15.19 -4.20
CA LEU A 57 -1.33 -14.99 -4.90
C LEU A 57 -2.18 -16.27 -4.90
N TRP A 58 -1.63 -17.38 -5.40
CA TRP A 58 -2.37 -18.64 -5.48
C TRP A 58 -2.62 -19.28 -4.12
N SER A 59 -1.73 -19.09 -3.15
CA SER A 59 -1.91 -19.65 -1.79
C SER A 59 -3.01 -18.94 -0.99
N ARG A 60 -3.39 -17.71 -1.36
CA ARG A 60 -4.47 -16.95 -0.72
C ARG A 60 -5.84 -17.22 -1.33
N LEU A 61 -5.87 -17.73 -2.56
CA LEU A 61 -7.09 -18.15 -3.25
C LEU A 61 -7.54 -19.50 -2.67
N THR A 62 -8.84 -19.62 -2.49
CA THR A 62 -9.50 -20.93 -2.35
C THR A 62 -9.51 -21.65 -3.70
N GLU A 63 -9.75 -22.96 -3.71
CA GLU A 63 -9.85 -23.75 -4.96
C GLU A 63 -10.90 -23.15 -5.93
N ASP A 64 -12.09 -22.78 -5.42
CA ASP A 64 -13.16 -22.17 -6.22
C ASP A 64 -12.76 -20.79 -6.77
N GLU A 65 -12.02 -19.99 -5.99
CA GLU A 65 -11.50 -18.70 -6.45
C GLU A 65 -10.40 -18.89 -7.51
N ALA A 66 -9.53 -19.89 -7.34
CA ALA A 66 -8.48 -20.21 -8.30
C ALA A 66 -9.07 -20.66 -9.65
N GLU A 67 -10.12 -21.49 -9.65
CA GLU A 67 -10.83 -21.87 -10.88
C GLU A 67 -11.45 -20.66 -11.59
N GLN A 68 -12.02 -19.71 -10.84
CA GLN A 68 -12.57 -18.48 -11.39
C GLN A 68 -11.49 -17.59 -12.03
N VAL A 69 -10.33 -17.46 -11.38
CA VAL A 69 -9.19 -16.73 -11.95
C VAL A 69 -8.69 -17.40 -13.24
N GLU A 70 -8.56 -18.73 -13.25
CA GLU A 70 -8.17 -19.48 -14.46
C GLU A 70 -9.16 -19.26 -15.61
N LEU A 71 -10.47 -19.29 -15.31
CA LEU A 71 -11.51 -19.03 -16.31
C LEU A 71 -11.45 -17.59 -16.83
N ALA A 72 -11.26 -16.61 -15.95
CA ALA A 72 -11.09 -15.21 -16.34
C ALA A 72 -9.85 -15.01 -17.20
N MET A 73 -8.73 -15.65 -16.84
CA MET A 73 -7.48 -15.61 -17.61
C MET A 73 -7.59 -16.32 -18.95
N ALA A 74 -8.42 -17.36 -19.08
CA ALA A 74 -8.66 -18.03 -20.35
C ALA A 74 -9.27 -17.11 -21.42
N SER A 75 -10.02 -16.08 -21.00
CA SER A 75 -10.61 -15.07 -21.90
C SER A 75 -9.60 -14.02 -22.39
N GLN A 76 -8.45 -13.91 -21.74
CA GLN A 76 -7.39 -12.96 -22.08
C GLN A 76 -6.61 -13.39 -23.33
N SER A 77 -5.94 -12.42 -23.96
CA SER A 77 -5.07 -12.70 -25.12
C SER A 77 -3.93 -13.68 -24.77
N ALA A 78 -3.48 -14.45 -25.76
CA ALA A 78 -2.36 -15.39 -25.57
C ALA A 78 -1.10 -14.72 -25.02
N ARG A 79 -0.85 -13.44 -25.36
CA ARG A 79 0.27 -12.66 -24.82
C ARG A 79 0.11 -12.45 -23.31
N VAL A 80 -1.04 -11.94 -22.87
CA VAL A 80 -1.33 -11.67 -21.45
C VAL A 80 -1.22 -12.95 -20.64
N ARG A 81 -1.86 -14.03 -21.10
CA ARG A 81 -1.79 -15.34 -20.45
C ARG A 81 -0.37 -15.86 -20.28
N ASN A 82 0.46 -15.78 -21.32
CA ASN A 82 1.85 -16.26 -21.24
C ASN A 82 2.71 -15.41 -20.30
N ILE A 83 2.52 -14.09 -20.26
CA ILE A 83 3.26 -13.24 -19.32
C ILE A 83 2.79 -13.52 -17.89
N PHE A 84 1.47 -13.58 -17.67
CA PHE A 84 0.89 -13.90 -16.37
C PHE A 84 1.39 -15.25 -15.85
N ASN A 85 1.41 -16.28 -16.71
CA ASN A 85 1.85 -17.64 -16.41
C ASN A 85 3.37 -17.83 -16.39
N SER A 86 4.18 -16.86 -16.80
CA SER A 86 5.65 -16.88 -16.65
C SER A 86 6.20 -15.98 -15.54
N ALA A 87 5.46 -14.94 -15.14
CA ALA A 87 5.83 -14.02 -14.06
C ALA A 87 5.98 -14.70 -12.67
N ALA A 88 7.18 -14.65 -12.08
CA ALA A 88 7.41 -15.09 -10.70
C ALA A 88 6.80 -14.13 -9.66
N SER A 89 6.67 -12.85 -10.02
CA SER A 89 6.07 -11.81 -9.19
C SER A 89 5.34 -10.76 -10.03
N TYR A 90 4.36 -10.12 -9.40
CA TYR A 90 3.59 -9.00 -9.92
C TYR A 90 3.96 -7.77 -9.11
N ARG A 91 4.30 -6.68 -9.80
CA ARG A 91 4.71 -5.42 -9.17
C ARG A 91 3.68 -4.35 -9.47
N SER A 92 3.34 -3.52 -8.49
CA SER A 92 2.32 -2.48 -8.66
C SER A 92 2.70 -1.38 -9.66
N ASP A 93 3.96 -1.28 -10.05
CA ASP A 93 4.46 -0.35 -11.08
C ASP A 93 4.39 -0.94 -12.50
N HIS A 94 3.89 -2.16 -12.66
CA HIS A 94 3.81 -2.86 -13.95
C HIS A 94 2.40 -2.79 -14.56
N GLU A 95 2.31 -2.71 -15.90
CA GLU A 95 1.05 -2.62 -16.66
C GLU A 95 0.05 -3.76 -16.37
N LEU A 96 0.56 -4.91 -15.95
CA LEU A 96 -0.26 -6.08 -15.62
C LEU A 96 -0.94 -5.98 -14.25
N TRP A 97 -0.46 -5.11 -13.36
CA TRP A 97 -1.05 -4.93 -12.04
C TRP A 97 -2.48 -4.41 -12.15
N SER A 98 -2.72 -3.38 -12.96
CA SER A 98 -4.06 -2.83 -13.14
C SER A 98 -5.04 -3.86 -13.67
N LEU A 99 -4.62 -4.72 -14.61
CA LEU A 99 -5.48 -5.79 -15.12
C LEU A 99 -5.81 -6.82 -14.02
N LEU A 100 -4.83 -7.15 -13.19
CA LEU A 100 -4.96 -8.12 -12.11
C LEU A 100 -5.89 -7.58 -11.02
N GLU A 101 -5.73 -6.31 -10.65
CA GLU A 101 -6.62 -5.59 -9.73
C GLU A 101 -8.04 -5.51 -10.25
N GLU A 102 -8.24 -5.09 -11.50
CA GLU A 102 -9.57 -5.04 -12.13
C GLU A 102 -10.24 -6.42 -12.15
N THR A 103 -9.51 -7.45 -12.56
CA THR A 103 -10.04 -8.83 -12.60
C THR A 103 -10.38 -9.34 -11.20
N ALA A 104 -9.52 -9.09 -10.20
CA ALA A 104 -9.77 -9.53 -8.83
C ALA A 104 -10.97 -8.80 -8.20
N VAL A 105 -11.13 -7.51 -8.48
CA VAL A 105 -12.27 -6.72 -7.99
C VAL A 105 -13.56 -7.15 -8.68
N ASP A 106 -13.54 -7.45 -9.98
CA ASP A 106 -14.72 -7.93 -10.73
C ASP A 106 -15.17 -9.32 -10.25
N LEU A 107 -14.22 -10.21 -9.97
CA LEU A 107 -14.51 -11.57 -9.51
C LEU A 107 -14.92 -11.65 -8.02
N PHE A 108 -14.22 -10.91 -7.15
CA PHE A 108 -14.29 -11.12 -5.70
C PHE A 108 -14.76 -9.90 -4.90
N GLY A 109 -14.89 -8.75 -5.55
CA GLY A 109 -15.17 -7.47 -4.89
C GLY A 109 -13.92 -6.83 -4.28
N GLN A 110 -14.07 -5.56 -3.89
CA GLN A 110 -12.95 -4.70 -3.50
C GLN A 110 -12.21 -5.19 -2.25
N ASP A 111 -12.92 -5.62 -1.21
CA ASP A 111 -12.31 -6.05 0.05
C ASP A 111 -11.48 -7.34 -0.13
N ARG A 112 -12.06 -8.34 -0.80
CA ARG A 112 -11.38 -9.62 -1.03
C ARG A 112 -10.23 -9.49 -2.02
N ALA A 113 -10.37 -8.66 -3.05
CA ALA A 113 -9.27 -8.33 -3.95
C ALA A 113 -8.10 -7.70 -3.21
N ALA A 114 -8.34 -6.77 -2.27
CA ALA A 114 -7.28 -6.15 -1.48
C ALA A 114 -6.52 -7.17 -0.61
N GLU A 115 -7.21 -8.16 -0.04
CA GLU A 115 -6.57 -9.25 0.72
C GLU A 115 -5.70 -10.14 -0.18
N ILE A 116 -6.23 -10.56 -1.33
CA ILE A 116 -5.53 -11.43 -2.27
C ILE A 116 -4.28 -10.71 -2.83
N LEU A 117 -4.42 -9.42 -3.14
CA LEU A 117 -3.37 -8.59 -3.75
C LEU A 117 -2.47 -7.87 -2.75
N ALA A 118 -2.60 -8.16 -1.46
CA ALA A 118 -1.73 -7.60 -0.45
C ALA A 118 -0.25 -7.88 -0.79
N PRO A 119 0.69 -6.95 -0.50
CA PRO A 119 2.11 -7.20 -0.73
C PRO A 119 2.54 -8.52 -0.09
N SER A 120 3.43 -9.26 -0.75
CA SER A 120 4.12 -10.38 -0.13
C SER A 120 5.11 -9.84 0.91
N ASN A 121 5.13 -10.45 2.09
CA ASN A 121 6.20 -10.18 3.05
C ASN A 121 7.48 -10.84 2.53
N VAL A 122 8.52 -10.02 2.35
CA VAL A 122 9.89 -10.44 2.06
C VAL A 122 10.62 -10.90 3.31
#